data_AF-A0A936JEJ2-F1
#
_entry.id   AF-A0A936JEJ2-F1
#
_cell.length_a   1.000
_cell.length_b   1.000
_cell.length_c   1.000
_cell.angle_alpha   90.00
_cell.angle_beta   90.00
_cell.angle_gamma   90.00
#
_symmetry.space_group_name_H-M   'P 1'
#
loop_
_entity.id
_entity.type
_entity.pdbx_description
1 polymer ?
#
loop_
_entity_poly.entity_id
_entity_poly.type
_entity_poly.pdbx_seq_one_letter_code
_entity_poly.pdbx_strand_id
1 'polypeptide(L)'
;MIRNLIFIFGLLNLIACQPMNPYTKIAPGTWRGTLLLDPSLANQPRPSDEDIVARKVKMEGNPDGVLPFNFEVKYTGDNDFNIILHNGLEEIVLDEISFGRDRKTGNDTLIIKFPAYENFITAIVKENVMAGYFVNPNKANYRVPFKAIFGVGHRFEPENQPKEIFDFNGHWAVQFDKNTPKPYDAIGEFVQKNDKINGTFRTESGDFRYLEGQVVGDKLMMACFDGAHAMLFRAKMLKDTLVGGVWYGYDNKATWEGVKNAQFDLKNPETIQTAKSNKYNLNTKYPTTSGVDKGFLDSQYENKLKIITISGTWCPNCRDEIPS
;
A
#
# COMPACT_ATOMS: atom_id res chain seq x y z
N MET A 1 -45.16 -52.09 51.22
CA MET A 1 -44.72 -52.03 49.81
C MET A 1 -44.36 -50.58 49.49
N ILE A 2 -43.07 -50.31 49.42
CA ILE A 2 -42.45 -48.99 49.23
C ILE A 2 -42.27 -48.76 47.73
N ARG A 3 -42.62 -47.59 47.20
CA ARG A 3 -42.20 -47.11 45.88
C ARG A 3 -41.51 -45.76 46.05
N ASN A 4 -40.19 -45.79 46.13
CA ASN A 4 -39.32 -44.63 46.00
C ASN A 4 -39.12 -44.33 44.51
N LEU A 5 -39.47 -43.13 44.07
CA LEU A 5 -39.17 -42.62 42.74
C LEU A 5 -37.87 -41.79 42.85
N ILE A 6 -36.77 -42.31 42.32
CA ILE A 6 -35.49 -41.59 42.25
C ILE A 6 -35.45 -40.87 40.90
N PHE A 7 -35.50 -39.54 40.93
CA PHE A 7 -35.24 -38.69 39.77
C PHE A 7 -33.72 -38.47 39.67
N ILE A 8 -33.09 -39.06 38.67
CA ILE A 8 -31.67 -38.84 38.35
C ILE A 8 -31.59 -37.62 37.42
N PHE A 9 -31.15 -36.48 37.96
CA PHE A 9 -30.76 -35.31 37.17
C PHE A 9 -29.38 -35.59 36.55
N GLY A 10 -29.34 -35.89 35.26
CA GLY A 10 -28.10 -35.99 34.50
C GLY A 10 -27.52 -34.59 34.25
N LEU A 11 -26.45 -34.25 34.96
CA LEU A 11 -25.60 -33.10 34.62
C LEU A 11 -24.84 -33.44 33.33
N LEU A 12 -25.36 -32.96 32.19
CA LEU A 12 -24.56 -32.84 30.97
C LEU A 12 -23.50 -31.75 31.20
N ASN A 13 -22.27 -32.16 31.46
CA ASN A 13 -21.11 -31.30 31.31
C ASN A 13 -20.92 -31.02 29.81
N LEU A 14 -21.53 -29.94 29.33
CA LEU A 14 -21.15 -29.31 28.07
C LEU A 14 -19.76 -28.71 28.27
N ILE A 15 -18.72 -29.50 28.01
CA ILE A 15 -17.38 -28.96 27.75
C ILE A 15 -17.50 -28.28 26.39
N ALA A 16 -17.94 -27.03 26.41
CA ALA A 16 -17.73 -26.13 25.30
C ALA A 16 -16.21 -25.96 25.20
N CYS A 17 -15.59 -26.72 24.28
CA CYS A 17 -14.25 -26.44 23.81
C CYS A 17 -14.34 -25.09 23.09
N GLN A 18 -14.28 -24.00 23.84
CA GLN A 18 -14.04 -22.70 23.23
C GLN A 18 -12.62 -22.79 22.65
N PRO A 19 -12.43 -22.56 21.35
CA PRO A 19 -11.08 -22.29 20.89
C PRO A 19 -10.61 -21.09 21.70
N MET A 20 -9.67 -21.31 22.63
CA MET A 20 -8.87 -20.24 23.19
C MET A 20 -8.21 -19.62 21.97
N ASN A 21 -8.74 -18.49 21.50
CA ASN A 21 -7.95 -17.61 20.68
C ASN A 21 -6.91 -17.04 21.65
N PRO A 22 -5.64 -17.50 21.62
CA PRO A 22 -4.69 -17.14 22.66
C PRO A 22 -4.28 -15.66 22.59
N TYR A 23 -4.78 -14.93 21.61
CA TYR A 23 -4.42 -13.56 21.30
C TYR A 23 -5.50 -12.59 21.79
N THR A 24 -5.07 -11.54 22.50
CA THR A 24 -5.94 -10.59 23.21
C THR A 24 -6.42 -9.41 22.36
N LYS A 25 -5.93 -9.28 21.11
CA LYS A 25 -6.19 -8.12 20.23
C LYS A 25 -6.74 -8.55 18.87
N ILE A 26 -5.88 -8.75 17.87
CA ILE A 26 -6.27 -9.08 16.49
C ILE A 26 -5.77 -10.47 16.08
N ALA A 27 -6.47 -11.16 15.17
CA ALA A 27 -6.04 -12.48 14.71
C ALA A 27 -4.67 -12.43 14.02
N PRO A 28 -3.69 -13.27 14.40
CA PRO A 28 -2.39 -13.33 13.74
C PRO A 28 -2.45 -14.04 12.40
N GLY A 29 -1.48 -13.76 11.54
CA GLY A 29 -1.35 -14.32 10.20
C GLY A 29 -1.84 -13.36 9.13
N THR A 30 -2.21 -13.91 7.97
CA THR A 30 -2.44 -13.12 6.76
C THR A 30 -3.81 -12.42 6.77
N TRP A 31 -3.79 -11.15 6.37
CA TRP A 31 -4.95 -10.33 6.08
C TRP A 31 -4.84 -9.77 4.66
N ARG A 32 -6.00 -9.62 4.02
CA ARG A 32 -6.11 -8.88 2.76
C ARG A 32 -6.80 -7.56 3.01
N GLY A 33 -6.06 -6.47 2.88
CA GLY A 33 -6.56 -5.11 2.87
C GLY A 33 -7.03 -4.67 1.49
N THR A 34 -7.96 -3.72 1.47
CA THR A 34 -8.47 -3.08 0.28
C THR A 34 -8.70 -1.59 0.55
N LEU A 35 -8.29 -0.74 -0.39
CA LEU A 35 -8.59 0.68 -0.44
C LEU A 35 -9.52 0.97 -1.62
N LEU A 36 -10.49 1.86 -1.43
CA LEU A 36 -11.38 2.29 -2.50
C LEU A 36 -10.93 3.62 -3.09
N LEU A 37 -10.25 3.55 -4.24
CA LEU A 37 -9.72 4.69 -4.98
C LEU A 37 -10.81 5.32 -5.86
N ASP A 38 -11.83 5.89 -5.20
CA ASP A 38 -12.95 6.57 -5.83
C ASP A 38 -13.17 7.96 -5.20
N PRO A 39 -12.87 9.06 -5.93
CA PRO A 39 -12.98 10.41 -5.39
C PRO A 39 -14.43 10.81 -5.06
N SER A 40 -15.44 10.15 -5.64
CA SER A 40 -16.85 10.40 -5.27
C SER A 40 -17.18 9.98 -3.85
N LEU A 41 -16.31 9.18 -3.23
CA LEU A 41 -16.45 8.66 -1.88
C LEU A 41 -15.53 9.37 -0.89
N ALA A 42 -14.79 10.39 -1.34
CA ALA A 42 -14.10 11.30 -0.45
C ALA A 42 -15.13 11.94 0.49
N ASN A 43 -14.92 11.83 1.79
CA ASN A 43 -15.79 12.34 2.86
C ASN A 43 -17.04 11.51 3.19
N GLN A 44 -17.14 10.27 2.70
CA GLN A 44 -18.14 9.34 3.23
C GLN A 44 -17.94 9.15 4.73
N PRO A 45 -19.01 9.13 5.55
CA PRO A 45 -18.91 8.86 6.98
C PRO A 45 -18.42 7.43 7.20
N ARG A 46 -17.77 7.21 8.36
CA ARG A 46 -17.28 5.88 8.76
C ARG A 46 -18.38 4.84 8.55
N PRO A 47 -18.05 3.66 7.99
CA PRO A 47 -19.01 2.56 7.93
C PRO A 47 -19.65 2.38 9.31
N SER A 48 -20.98 2.26 9.32
CA SER A 48 -21.70 2.10 10.58
C SER A 48 -21.28 0.78 11.23
N ASP A 49 -21.41 0.69 12.56
CA ASP A 49 -21.15 -0.55 13.27
C ASP A 49 -21.93 -1.71 12.64
N GLU A 50 -23.20 -1.48 12.28
CA GLU A 50 -24.09 -2.44 11.61
C GLU A 50 -23.54 -2.93 10.26
N ASP A 51 -23.01 -2.03 9.42
CA ASP A 51 -22.42 -2.39 8.14
C ASP A 51 -21.18 -3.28 8.29
N ILE A 52 -20.37 -2.99 9.33
CA ILE A 52 -19.20 -3.79 9.68
C ILE A 52 -19.64 -5.16 10.20
N VAL A 53 -20.62 -5.21 11.13
CA VAL A 53 -21.16 -6.47 11.68
C VAL A 53 -21.72 -7.36 10.57
N ALA A 54 -22.52 -6.78 9.68
CA ALA A 54 -23.16 -7.51 8.61
C ALA A 54 -22.19 -7.88 7.48
N ARG A 55 -20.91 -7.50 7.59
CA ARG A 55 -19.87 -7.61 6.55
C ARG A 55 -20.30 -6.94 5.23
N LYS A 56 -21.26 -6.03 5.31
CA LYS A 56 -21.89 -5.27 4.22
C LYS A 56 -21.09 -4.02 3.85
N VAL A 57 -19.90 -3.81 4.42
CA VAL A 57 -18.95 -2.80 3.92
C VAL A 57 -18.62 -3.16 2.48
N LYS A 58 -19.42 -2.65 1.56
CA LYS A 58 -19.23 -2.81 0.14
C LYS A 58 -18.28 -1.74 -0.31
N MET A 59 -17.31 -2.13 -1.11
CA MET A 59 -16.50 -1.19 -1.86
C MET A 59 -17.31 -0.75 -3.08
N GLU A 60 -18.46 -0.10 -2.85
CA GLU A 60 -19.40 0.38 -3.88
C GLU A 60 -18.88 1.70 -4.47
N GLY A 61 -19.02 1.90 -5.79
CA GLY A 61 -18.67 3.15 -6.49
C GLY A 61 -17.85 2.91 -7.74
N ASN A 62 -16.83 2.06 -7.65
CA ASN A 62 -15.96 1.71 -8.78
C ASN A 62 -15.20 0.39 -8.52
N PRO A 63 -15.67 -0.78 -8.99
CA PRO A 63 -14.94 -2.05 -8.80
C PRO A 63 -13.53 -2.02 -9.42
N ASP A 64 -13.32 -1.18 -10.45
CA ASP A 64 -12.00 -1.02 -11.07
C ASP A 64 -11.02 -0.23 -10.19
N GLY A 65 -11.51 0.55 -9.22
CA GLY A 65 -10.72 1.37 -8.30
C GLY A 65 -10.45 0.71 -6.95
N VAL A 66 -10.73 -0.59 -6.78
CA VAL A 66 -10.40 -1.30 -5.54
C VAL A 66 -8.93 -1.72 -5.59
N LEU A 67 -8.10 -1.06 -4.78
CA LEU A 67 -6.68 -1.39 -4.61
C LEU A 67 -6.54 -2.46 -3.51
N PRO A 68 -6.08 -3.68 -3.83
CA PRO A 68 -5.80 -4.69 -2.82
C PRO A 68 -4.34 -4.68 -2.35
N PHE A 69 -4.13 -5.07 -1.10
CA PHE A 69 -2.81 -5.32 -0.54
C PHE A 69 -2.88 -6.41 0.53
N ASN A 70 -1.77 -7.11 0.76
CA ASN A 70 -1.69 -8.12 1.81
C ASN A 70 -0.77 -7.64 2.93
N PHE A 71 -1.11 -8.01 4.16
CA PHE A 71 -0.26 -7.80 5.31
C PHE A 71 -0.37 -8.98 6.27
N GLU A 72 0.66 -9.19 7.08
CA GLU A 72 0.71 -10.20 8.12
C GLU A 72 0.68 -9.54 9.50
N VAL A 73 -0.14 -10.07 10.40
CA VAL A 73 -0.12 -9.71 11.82
C VAL A 73 0.78 -10.70 12.54
N LYS A 74 1.87 -10.20 13.14
CA LYS A 74 2.86 -11.03 13.85
C LYS A 74 3.03 -10.55 15.29
N TYR A 75 2.63 -11.40 16.23
CA TYR A 75 2.84 -11.14 17.65
C TYR A 75 4.33 -11.24 18.00
N THR A 76 4.80 -10.24 18.75
CA THR A 76 6.17 -10.15 19.29
C THR A 76 6.21 -10.41 20.81
N GLY A 77 5.04 -10.47 21.46
CA GLY A 77 4.83 -10.88 22.85
C GLY A 77 3.36 -11.22 23.10
N ASP A 78 2.93 -11.30 24.36
CA ASP A 78 1.55 -11.68 24.71
C ASP A 78 0.50 -10.64 24.24
N ASN A 79 0.89 -9.36 24.26
CA ASN A 79 0.01 -8.24 23.89
C ASN A 79 0.59 -7.39 22.76
N ASP A 80 1.85 -7.56 22.40
CA ASP A 80 2.51 -6.73 21.39
C ASP A 80 2.58 -7.47 20.06
N PHE A 81 2.34 -6.73 18.98
CA PHE A 81 2.37 -7.26 17.63
C PHE A 81 2.78 -6.17 16.66
N ASN A 82 3.38 -6.60 15.55
CA ASN A 82 3.67 -5.76 14.41
C ASN A 82 2.78 -6.19 13.24
N ILE A 83 2.60 -5.26 12.30
CA ILE A 83 2.01 -5.57 11.00
C ILE A 83 3.13 -5.51 9.95
N ILE A 84 3.27 -6.56 9.16
CA ILE A 84 4.20 -6.62 8.04
C ILE A 84 3.38 -6.42 6.77
N LEU A 85 3.52 -5.27 6.13
CA LEU A 85 2.87 -4.95 4.86
C LEU A 85 3.74 -5.45 3.71
N HIS A 86 3.15 -6.16 2.75
CA HIS A 86 3.88 -6.74 1.63
C HIS A 86 3.58 -5.96 0.34
N ASN A 87 4.61 -5.68 -0.44
CA ASN A 87 4.52 -5.20 -1.83
C ASN A 87 5.61 -5.87 -2.67
N GLY A 88 5.30 -7.00 -3.28
CA GLY A 88 6.23 -7.68 -4.17
C GLY A 88 7.46 -8.18 -3.41
N LEU A 89 8.60 -7.50 -3.58
CA LEU A 89 9.84 -7.80 -2.85
C LEU A 89 10.04 -6.94 -1.59
N GLU A 90 9.20 -5.92 -1.38
CA GLU A 90 9.27 -5.03 -0.23
C GLU A 90 8.39 -5.53 0.92
N GLU A 91 8.97 -5.53 2.12
CA GLU A 91 8.26 -5.73 3.37
C GLU A 91 8.42 -4.49 4.23
N ILE A 92 7.32 -3.95 4.73
CA ILE A 92 7.30 -2.75 5.57
C ILE A 92 6.76 -3.16 6.94
N VAL A 93 7.62 -3.02 7.96
CA VAL A 93 7.24 -3.27 9.34
C VAL A 93 6.53 -2.03 9.90
N LEU A 94 5.31 -2.24 10.40
CA LEU A 94 4.50 -1.26 11.10
C LEU A 94 4.44 -1.68 12.57
N ASP A 95 5.08 -0.92 13.45
CA ASP A 95 5.21 -1.16 14.88
C ASP A 95 4.54 -0.09 15.74
N GLU A 96 4.29 1.10 15.19
CA GLU A 96 3.45 2.14 15.81
C GLU A 96 1.95 1.83 15.68
N ILE A 97 1.47 0.90 16.52
CA ILE A 97 0.09 0.42 16.52
C ILE A 97 -0.60 0.71 17.85
N SER A 98 -1.76 1.37 17.78
CA SER A 98 -2.64 1.58 18.94
C SER A 98 -3.90 0.73 18.80
N PHE A 99 -4.12 -0.17 19.75
CA PHE A 99 -5.34 -0.95 19.87
C PHE A 99 -6.10 -0.54 21.13
N GLY A 100 -7.41 -0.34 21.00
CA GLY A 100 -8.24 0.12 22.10
C GLY A 100 -9.69 -0.33 21.97
N ARG A 101 -10.54 0.18 22.85
CA ARG A 101 -11.97 -0.08 22.84
C ARG A 101 -12.76 1.21 23.00
N ASP A 102 -13.66 1.47 22.07
CA ASP A 102 -14.59 2.60 22.16
C ASP A 102 -15.58 2.32 23.29
N ARG A 103 -15.61 3.19 24.31
CA ARG A 103 -16.47 3.01 25.50
C ARG A 103 -17.96 3.20 25.21
N LYS A 104 -18.30 3.96 24.16
CA LYS A 104 -19.69 4.25 23.80
C LYS A 104 -20.28 3.12 22.96
N THR A 105 -19.54 2.61 21.99
CA THR A 105 -20.01 1.55 21.08
C THR A 105 -19.63 0.15 21.54
N GLY A 106 -18.61 0.04 22.41
CA GLY A 106 -18.06 -1.24 22.86
C GLY A 106 -17.18 -1.94 21.83
N ASN A 107 -16.92 -1.31 20.67
CA ASN A 107 -16.14 -1.90 19.58
C ASN A 107 -14.64 -1.73 19.81
N ASP A 108 -13.88 -2.72 19.35
CA ASP A 108 -12.43 -2.62 19.31
C ASP A 108 -11.98 -1.70 18.18
N THR A 109 -10.99 -0.86 18.45
CA THR A 109 -10.46 0.14 17.54
C THR A 109 -8.97 -0.06 17.33
N LEU A 110 -8.52 0.23 16.12
CA LEU A 110 -7.14 0.07 15.70
C LEU A 110 -6.68 1.34 14.98
N ILE A 111 -5.50 1.83 15.32
CA ILE A 111 -4.76 2.85 14.58
C ILE A 111 -3.39 2.28 14.23
N ILE A 112 -3.04 2.30 12.94
CA ILE A 112 -1.76 1.83 12.42
C ILE A 112 -1.09 3.02 11.77
N LYS A 113 0.06 3.47 12.28
CA LYS A 113 0.83 4.54 11.65
C LYS A 113 1.89 3.98 10.72
N PHE A 114 2.19 4.72 9.66
CA PHE A 114 3.24 4.35 8.73
C PHE A 114 4.59 4.95 9.13
N PRO A 115 5.70 4.22 8.96
CA PRO A 115 7.02 4.76 9.22
C PRO A 115 7.33 5.88 8.22
N ALA A 116 8.05 6.92 8.68
CA ALA A 116 8.48 8.08 7.89
C ALA A 116 7.36 8.99 7.32
N TYR A 117 6.09 8.63 7.47
CA TYR A 117 4.95 9.41 6.98
C TYR A 117 3.94 9.66 8.11
N GLU A 118 3.25 10.80 8.06
CA GLU A 118 2.17 11.09 9.01
C GLU A 118 0.85 10.36 8.69
N ASN A 119 0.85 9.54 7.64
CA ASN A 119 -0.33 8.80 7.21
C ASN A 119 -0.61 7.66 8.19
N PHE A 120 -1.89 7.29 8.32
CA PHE A 120 -2.31 6.20 9.21
C PHE A 120 -3.59 5.52 8.74
N ILE A 121 -3.77 4.26 9.12
CA ILE A 121 -5.06 3.58 9.04
C ILE A 121 -5.77 3.72 10.38
N THR A 122 -7.07 4.03 10.38
CA THR A 122 -7.95 3.91 11.54
C THR A 122 -9.10 2.96 11.21
N ALA A 123 -9.35 1.96 12.06
CA ALA A 123 -10.32 0.91 11.81
C ALA A 123 -11.07 0.47 13.07
N ILE A 124 -12.29 -0.03 12.88
CA ILE A 124 -12.99 -0.86 13.87
C ILE A 124 -12.62 -2.28 13.52
N VAL A 125 -12.30 -3.07 14.53
CA VAL A 125 -12.02 -4.50 14.40
C VAL A 125 -13.23 -5.27 14.91
N LYS A 126 -13.72 -6.20 14.11
CA LYS A 126 -14.76 -7.14 14.53
C LYS A 126 -14.52 -8.51 13.91
N GLU A 127 -14.25 -9.49 14.78
CA GLU A 127 -13.90 -10.85 14.37
C GLU A 127 -12.76 -10.85 13.31
N ASN A 128 -13.08 -11.27 12.10
CA ASN A 128 -12.17 -11.44 10.97
C ASN A 128 -12.22 -10.26 9.98
N VAL A 129 -12.77 -9.11 10.39
CA VAL A 129 -12.94 -7.93 9.53
C VAL A 129 -12.42 -6.68 10.24
N MET A 130 -11.69 -5.86 9.49
CA MET A 130 -11.37 -4.48 9.86
C MET A 130 -12.01 -3.53 8.87
N ALA A 131 -12.56 -2.41 9.34
CA ALA A 131 -13.12 -1.39 8.45
C ALA A 131 -12.95 0.03 9.00
N GLY A 132 -12.62 0.97 8.12
CA GLY A 132 -12.42 2.37 8.45
C GLY A 132 -11.75 3.12 7.29
N TYR A 133 -10.64 3.80 7.57
CA TYR A 133 -9.98 4.67 6.59
C TYR A 133 -8.46 4.62 6.65
N PHE A 134 -7.84 4.79 5.48
CA PHE A 134 -6.50 5.33 5.35
C PHE A 134 -6.57 6.86 5.28
N VAL A 135 -5.81 7.56 6.12
CA VAL A 135 -5.89 9.00 6.33
C VAL A 135 -4.55 9.65 6.02
N ASN A 136 -4.59 10.75 5.28
CA ASN A 136 -3.44 11.65 5.11
C ASN A 136 -3.77 12.98 5.81
N PRO A 137 -3.16 13.29 6.97
CA PRO A 137 -3.49 14.49 7.72
C PRO A 137 -2.99 15.78 7.05
N ASN A 138 -2.02 15.67 6.13
CA ASN A 138 -1.44 16.81 5.41
C ASN A 138 -2.31 17.28 4.22
N LYS A 139 -3.38 16.55 3.91
CA LYS A 139 -4.35 16.92 2.87
C LYS A 139 -5.72 17.14 3.51
N ALA A 140 -6.33 18.28 3.21
CA ALA A 140 -7.65 18.63 3.75
C ALA A 140 -8.68 17.55 3.40
N ASN A 141 -9.29 16.96 4.44
CA ASN A 141 -10.32 15.93 4.34
C ASN A 141 -9.95 14.66 3.54
N TYR A 142 -8.66 14.31 3.46
CA TYR A 142 -8.23 13.11 2.71
C TYR A 142 -8.37 11.83 3.54
N ARG A 143 -9.36 10.99 3.22
CA ARG A 143 -9.66 9.73 3.95
C ARG A 143 -10.18 8.59 3.07
N VAL A 144 -9.31 7.73 2.56
CA VAL A 144 -9.65 6.61 1.65
C VAL A 144 -10.32 5.45 2.41
N PRO A 145 -11.52 4.98 2.01
CA PRO A 145 -12.17 3.83 2.65
C PRO A 145 -11.26 2.60 2.65
N PHE A 146 -11.13 1.99 3.82
CA PHE A 146 -10.30 0.82 4.07
C PHE A 146 -11.14 -0.33 4.61
N LYS A 147 -10.90 -1.53 4.08
CA LYS A 147 -11.44 -2.79 4.59
C LYS A 147 -10.36 -3.87 4.56
N ALA A 148 -10.25 -4.67 5.61
CA ALA A 148 -9.43 -5.88 5.60
C ALA A 148 -10.20 -7.11 6.05
N ILE A 149 -9.85 -8.27 5.48
CA ILE A 149 -10.44 -9.57 5.79
C ILE A 149 -9.34 -10.56 6.15
N PHE A 150 -9.49 -11.25 7.27
CA PHE A 150 -8.55 -12.25 7.77
C PHE A 150 -8.58 -13.54 6.94
N GLY A 151 -7.42 -14.19 6.81
CA GLY A 151 -7.26 -15.51 6.21
C GLY A 151 -7.29 -15.50 4.68
N VAL A 152 -7.31 -14.33 4.05
CA VAL A 152 -7.32 -14.20 2.59
C VAL A 152 -5.89 -13.93 2.09
N GLY A 153 -5.29 -14.94 1.46
CA GLY A 153 -3.89 -14.88 1.01
C GLY A 153 -3.69 -14.36 -0.42
N HIS A 154 -4.73 -14.36 -1.26
CA HIS A 154 -4.64 -13.81 -2.60
C HIS A 154 -4.71 -12.28 -2.59
N ARG A 155 -3.89 -11.60 -3.39
CA ARG A 155 -3.94 -10.14 -3.55
C ARG A 155 -5.13 -9.74 -4.42
N PHE A 156 -5.19 -10.26 -5.63
CA PHE A 156 -6.31 -10.09 -6.55
C PHE A 156 -7.27 -11.28 -6.43
N GLU A 157 -8.56 -11.05 -6.64
CA GLU A 157 -9.54 -12.13 -6.58
C GLU A 157 -9.18 -13.20 -7.63
N PRO A 158 -9.21 -14.49 -7.28
CA PRO A 158 -9.01 -15.56 -8.25
C PRO A 158 -10.15 -15.49 -9.28
N GLU A 159 -9.86 -14.98 -10.47
CA GLU A 159 -10.76 -15.14 -11.61
C GLU A 159 -10.63 -16.58 -12.13
N ASN A 160 -11.69 -17.10 -12.79
CA ASN A 160 -11.59 -18.37 -13.50
C ASN A 160 -10.41 -18.30 -14.47
N GLN A 161 -9.32 -19.01 -14.14
CA GLN A 161 -8.08 -18.89 -14.89
C GLN A 161 -8.34 -19.35 -16.34
N PRO A 162 -8.15 -18.47 -17.34
CA PRO A 162 -8.20 -18.91 -18.72
C PRO A 162 -7.10 -19.95 -18.96
N LYS A 163 -7.34 -20.86 -19.91
CA LYS A 163 -6.40 -21.94 -20.24
C LYS A 163 -5.02 -21.42 -20.65
N GLU A 164 -4.96 -20.20 -21.16
CA GLU A 164 -3.73 -19.53 -21.58
C GLU A 164 -3.66 -18.15 -20.92
N ILE A 165 -2.48 -17.82 -20.42
CA ILE A 165 -2.13 -16.50 -19.90
C ILE A 165 -1.03 -15.92 -20.77
N PHE A 166 -1.11 -14.62 -21.06
CA PHE A 166 -0.09 -13.92 -21.82
C PHE A 166 1.21 -13.80 -21.01
N ASP A 167 2.33 -13.77 -21.73
CA ASP A 167 3.65 -13.49 -21.16
C ASP A 167 3.96 -11.99 -21.23
N PHE A 168 3.98 -11.36 -20.06
CA PHE A 168 4.29 -9.95 -19.88
C PHE A 168 5.76 -9.70 -19.49
N ASN A 169 6.60 -10.74 -19.35
CA ASN A 169 8.00 -10.60 -18.93
C ASN A 169 8.81 -9.63 -19.82
N GLY A 170 9.69 -8.85 -19.19
CA GLY A 170 10.70 -8.03 -19.83
C GLY A 170 10.43 -6.53 -19.75
N HIS A 171 11.11 -5.78 -20.63
CA HIS A 171 10.99 -4.32 -20.69
C HIS A 171 9.99 -3.86 -21.75
N TRP A 172 9.19 -2.90 -21.35
CA TRP A 172 8.17 -2.25 -22.18
C TRP A 172 8.50 -0.76 -22.29
N ALA A 173 8.64 -0.26 -23.50
CA ALA A 173 8.68 1.18 -23.75
C ALA A 173 7.27 1.73 -23.52
N VAL A 174 7.10 2.48 -22.45
CA VAL A 174 5.79 2.97 -21.97
C VAL A 174 5.71 4.48 -22.15
N GLN A 175 4.55 4.96 -22.56
CA GLN A 175 4.23 6.38 -22.53
C GLN A 175 2.97 6.61 -21.71
N PHE A 176 3.10 7.39 -20.65
CA PHE A 176 1.98 7.86 -19.85
C PHE A 176 1.38 9.12 -20.45
N ASP A 177 0.07 9.26 -20.30
CA ASP A 177 -0.71 10.44 -20.65
C ASP A 177 -0.47 10.93 -22.09
N LYS A 178 -0.24 9.96 -23.00
CA LYS A 178 0.06 10.12 -24.43
C LYS A 178 -0.85 11.13 -25.16
N ASN A 179 -2.13 11.17 -24.80
CA ASN A 179 -3.13 12.03 -25.43
C ASN A 179 -3.43 13.30 -24.62
N THR A 180 -2.51 13.72 -23.74
CA THR A 180 -2.64 14.92 -22.91
C THR A 180 -1.54 15.94 -23.25
N PRO A 181 -1.59 17.17 -22.71
CA PRO A 181 -0.55 18.17 -22.96
C PRO A 181 0.85 17.84 -22.40
N LYS A 182 0.98 16.83 -21.53
CA LYS A 182 2.24 16.51 -20.85
C LYS A 182 2.49 14.98 -20.79
N PRO A 183 2.67 14.32 -21.95
CA PRO A 183 3.07 12.93 -21.95
C PRO A 183 4.48 12.80 -21.37
N TYR A 184 4.76 11.65 -20.78
CA TYR A 184 6.12 11.31 -20.32
C TYR A 184 6.42 9.84 -20.56
N ASP A 185 7.68 9.55 -20.83
CA ASP A 185 8.15 8.21 -21.12
C ASP A 185 8.54 7.48 -19.84
N ALA A 186 8.35 6.17 -19.86
CA ALA A 186 8.68 5.24 -18.80
C ALA A 186 9.12 3.89 -19.37
N ILE A 187 9.70 3.05 -18.52
CA ILE A 187 10.03 1.66 -18.83
C ILE A 187 9.26 0.78 -17.87
N GLY A 188 8.31 -0.01 -18.39
CA GLY A 188 7.66 -1.06 -17.61
C GLY A 188 8.61 -2.25 -17.48
N GLU A 189 9.01 -2.58 -16.27
CA GLU A 189 9.97 -3.65 -15.97
C GLU A 189 9.23 -4.78 -15.25
N PHE A 190 8.87 -5.84 -15.97
CA PHE A 190 8.00 -6.90 -15.45
C PHE A 190 8.68 -8.26 -15.35
N VAL A 191 8.46 -8.93 -14.22
CA VAL A 191 8.89 -10.30 -13.96
C VAL A 191 7.67 -11.13 -13.59
N GLN A 192 7.29 -12.04 -14.47
CA GLN A 192 6.12 -12.90 -14.33
C GLN A 192 6.52 -14.36 -14.16
N LYS A 193 5.90 -15.02 -13.19
CA LYS A 193 5.98 -16.46 -12.94
C LYS A 193 4.57 -17.02 -12.82
N ASN A 194 4.16 -17.80 -13.82
CA ASN A 194 2.76 -18.23 -13.99
C ASN A 194 1.83 -17.01 -14.03
N ASP A 195 0.79 -17.00 -13.20
CA ASP A 195 -0.16 -15.91 -13.07
C ASP A 195 0.33 -14.81 -12.12
N LYS A 196 1.44 -14.98 -11.41
CA LYS A 196 1.99 -13.94 -10.53
C LYS A 196 2.95 -13.04 -11.29
N ILE A 197 2.87 -11.74 -11.05
CA ILE A 197 3.74 -10.76 -11.70
C ILE A 197 4.18 -9.69 -10.69
N ASN A 198 5.45 -9.33 -10.75
CA ASN A 198 6.02 -8.20 -10.05
C ASN A 198 6.62 -7.22 -11.06
N GLY A 199 6.77 -5.97 -10.66
CA GLY A 199 7.50 -5.02 -11.49
C GLY A 199 7.54 -3.61 -10.92
N THR A 200 7.95 -2.70 -11.79
CA THR A 200 7.90 -1.26 -11.57
C THR A 200 7.71 -0.57 -12.92
N PHE A 201 7.48 0.74 -12.88
CA PHE A 201 7.66 1.59 -14.04
C PHE A 201 8.80 2.55 -13.70
N ARG A 202 9.89 2.55 -14.47
CA ARG A 202 10.99 3.50 -14.30
C ARG A 202 10.72 4.73 -15.15
N THR A 203 10.89 5.92 -14.59
CA THR A 203 10.74 7.22 -15.25
C THR A 203 12.02 8.03 -15.12
N GLU A 204 12.08 9.17 -15.82
CA GLU A 204 13.19 10.12 -15.71
C GLU A 204 13.35 10.73 -14.29
N SER A 205 12.31 10.65 -13.46
CA SER A 205 12.28 11.23 -12.10
C SER A 205 12.31 10.20 -10.97
N GLY A 206 12.56 8.93 -11.28
CA GLY A 206 12.48 7.81 -10.33
C GLY A 206 11.49 6.75 -10.81
N ASP A 207 11.06 5.85 -9.94
CA ASP A 207 10.19 4.75 -10.32
C ASP A 207 8.91 4.67 -9.48
N PHE A 208 8.04 3.72 -9.82
CA PHE A 208 6.77 3.47 -9.14
C PHE A 208 6.87 2.45 -8.00
N ARG A 209 8.10 2.15 -7.54
CA ARG A 209 8.41 1.18 -6.49
C ARG A 209 7.75 -0.20 -6.72
N TYR A 210 7.87 -1.07 -5.73
CA TYR A 210 7.55 -2.49 -5.84
C TYR A 210 6.06 -2.76 -6.10
N LEU A 211 5.72 -3.05 -7.36
CA LEU A 211 4.37 -3.46 -7.75
C LEU A 211 4.24 -4.97 -7.68
N GLU A 212 3.15 -5.45 -7.08
CA GLU A 212 2.79 -6.86 -7.04
C GLU A 212 1.41 -7.09 -7.66
N GLY A 213 1.28 -8.16 -8.42
CA GLY A 213 0.13 -8.35 -9.28
C GLY A 213 -0.21 -9.77 -9.66
N GLN A 214 -1.24 -9.84 -10.48
CA GLN A 214 -1.70 -11.06 -11.12
C GLN A 214 -2.01 -10.83 -12.61
N VAL A 215 -1.76 -11.86 -13.40
CA VAL A 215 -2.12 -11.95 -14.81
C VAL A 215 -3.32 -12.88 -14.97
N VAL A 216 -4.33 -12.41 -15.69
CA VAL A 216 -5.53 -13.21 -16.04
C VAL A 216 -5.79 -13.09 -17.53
N GLY A 217 -5.39 -14.12 -18.28
CA GLY A 217 -5.53 -14.13 -19.74
C GLY A 217 -4.67 -13.05 -20.38
N ASP A 218 -5.32 -12.08 -21.01
CA ASP A 218 -4.69 -10.91 -21.63
C ASP A 218 -4.66 -9.68 -20.71
N LYS A 219 -5.06 -9.82 -19.43
CA LYS A 219 -5.11 -8.72 -18.46
C LYS A 219 -3.94 -8.79 -17.48
N LEU A 220 -3.41 -7.62 -17.17
CA LEU A 220 -2.40 -7.38 -16.16
C LEU A 220 -2.99 -6.49 -15.05
N MET A 221 -2.88 -6.91 -13.80
CA MET A 221 -3.26 -6.11 -12.63
C MET A 221 -2.11 -6.07 -11.65
N MET A 222 -1.73 -4.89 -11.18
CA MET A 222 -0.69 -4.75 -10.15
C MET A 222 -1.07 -3.65 -9.17
N ALA A 223 -0.61 -3.75 -7.93
CA ALA A 223 -0.86 -2.74 -6.90
C ALA A 223 0.37 -2.52 -6.03
N CYS A 224 0.49 -1.31 -5.50
CA CYS A 224 1.40 -0.95 -4.43
C CYS A 224 0.66 -0.09 -3.40
N PHE A 225 0.80 -0.46 -2.14
CA PHE A 225 0.40 0.36 -1.01
C PHE A 225 1.47 0.30 0.06
N ASP A 226 2.21 1.38 0.26
CA ASP A 226 3.38 1.45 1.15
C ASP A 226 3.22 2.50 2.26
N GLY A 227 2.03 3.11 2.35
CA GLY A 227 1.74 4.21 3.27
C GLY A 227 1.99 5.61 2.69
N ALA A 228 2.84 5.75 1.67
CA ALA A 228 3.00 6.99 0.91
C ALA A 228 2.21 6.98 -0.40
N HIS A 229 2.23 5.83 -1.07
CA HIS A 229 1.58 5.56 -2.34
C HIS A 229 0.39 4.63 -2.13
N ALA A 230 -0.66 4.86 -2.94
CA ALA A 230 -1.78 3.97 -3.12
C ALA A 230 -2.03 3.88 -4.62
N MET A 231 -1.43 2.88 -5.27
CA MET A 231 -1.38 2.73 -6.71
C MET A 231 -2.02 1.42 -7.17
N LEU A 232 -2.91 1.52 -8.14
CA LEU A 232 -3.52 0.37 -8.79
C LEU A 232 -3.33 0.50 -10.29
N PHE A 233 -2.65 -0.45 -10.89
CA PHE A 233 -2.46 -0.57 -12.33
C PHE A 233 -3.37 -1.66 -12.87
N ARG A 234 -4.05 -1.35 -13.98
CA ARG A 234 -4.78 -2.33 -14.79
C ARG A 234 -4.44 -2.11 -16.24
N ALA A 235 -4.13 -3.19 -16.95
CA ALA A 235 -3.86 -3.13 -18.37
C ALA A 235 -4.37 -4.38 -19.09
N LYS A 236 -4.50 -4.24 -20.40
CA LYS A 236 -4.90 -5.31 -21.30
C LYS A 236 -3.94 -5.35 -22.49
N MET A 237 -3.56 -6.55 -22.89
CA MET A 237 -2.83 -6.78 -24.13
C MET A 237 -3.78 -6.61 -25.32
N LEU A 238 -3.47 -5.66 -26.20
CA LEU A 238 -4.12 -5.49 -27.49
C LEU A 238 -3.09 -5.76 -28.58
N LYS A 239 -3.08 -7.00 -29.08
CA LYS A 239 -2.06 -7.52 -30.01
C LYS A 239 -0.66 -7.51 -29.37
N ASP A 240 0.16 -6.52 -29.72
CA ASP A 240 1.54 -6.30 -29.29
C ASP A 240 1.69 -5.07 -28.37
N THR A 241 0.57 -4.42 -28.05
CA THR A 241 0.53 -3.21 -27.25
C THR A 241 -0.21 -3.44 -25.93
N LEU A 242 0.44 -3.16 -24.81
CA LEU A 242 -0.20 -3.03 -23.51
C LEU A 242 -0.93 -1.70 -23.43
N VAL A 243 -2.23 -1.72 -23.18
CA VAL A 243 -3.02 -0.50 -22.94
C VAL A 243 -3.55 -0.54 -21.53
N GLY A 244 -3.23 0.47 -20.73
CA GLY A 244 -3.53 0.47 -19.31
C GLY A 244 -3.95 1.82 -18.74
N GLY A 245 -4.47 1.72 -17.53
CA GLY A 245 -4.76 2.83 -16.65
C GLY A 245 -4.13 2.60 -15.28
N VAL A 246 -3.93 3.69 -14.57
CA VAL A 246 -3.45 3.69 -13.19
C VAL A 246 -4.27 4.65 -12.36
N TRP A 247 -4.58 4.24 -11.14
CA TRP A 247 -5.22 5.05 -10.12
C TRP A 247 -4.20 5.39 -9.04
N TYR A 248 -4.09 6.67 -8.68
CA TYR A 248 -3.24 7.17 -7.59
C TYR A 248 -4.10 7.84 -6.53
N GLY A 249 -4.29 7.17 -5.39
CA GLY A 249 -5.14 7.71 -4.33
C GLY A 249 -6.54 8.05 -4.85
N TYR A 250 -7.06 9.23 -4.49
CA TYR A 250 -8.41 9.66 -4.88
C TYR A 250 -8.53 10.28 -6.27
N ASP A 251 -7.70 11.26 -6.60
CA ASP A 251 -8.04 12.23 -7.66
C ASP A 251 -7.36 11.96 -9.00
N ASN A 252 -6.34 11.10 -9.02
CA ASN A 252 -5.42 11.03 -10.14
C ASN A 252 -5.57 9.69 -10.85
N LYS A 253 -5.99 9.76 -12.12
CA LYS A 253 -5.91 8.65 -13.06
C LYS A 253 -5.00 9.06 -14.21
N ALA A 254 -4.09 8.19 -14.58
CA ALA A 254 -3.32 8.33 -15.81
C ALA A 254 -3.61 7.15 -16.72
N THR A 255 -3.45 7.37 -18.03
CA THR A 255 -3.49 6.29 -19.03
C THR A 255 -2.08 6.04 -19.54
N TRP A 256 -1.81 4.82 -19.98
CA TRP A 256 -0.51 4.47 -20.52
C TRP A 256 -0.62 3.42 -21.61
N GLU A 257 0.31 3.50 -22.56
CA GLU A 257 0.49 2.49 -23.61
C GLU A 257 1.93 2.01 -23.56
N GLY A 258 2.15 0.70 -23.72
CA GLY A 258 3.46 0.08 -23.68
C GLY A 258 3.66 -0.88 -24.84
N VAL A 259 4.83 -0.83 -25.48
CA VAL A 259 5.25 -1.82 -26.49
C VAL A 259 6.54 -2.49 -26.04
N LYS A 260 6.62 -3.81 -26.20
CA LYS A 260 7.78 -4.59 -25.75
C LYS A 260 9.03 -4.12 -26.48
N ASN A 261 10.02 -3.62 -25.74
CA ASN A 261 11.26 -3.12 -26.32
C ASN A 261 12.39 -3.21 -25.28
N ALA A 262 13.25 -4.22 -25.44
CA ALA A 262 14.38 -4.45 -24.54
C ALA A 262 15.52 -3.42 -24.70
N GLN A 263 15.51 -2.63 -25.77
CA GLN A 263 16.58 -1.66 -26.10
C GLN A 263 16.16 -0.22 -25.85
N PHE A 264 14.90 0.03 -25.47
CA PHE A 264 14.45 1.37 -25.12
C PHE A 264 15.06 1.77 -23.78
N ASP A 265 15.61 2.98 -23.72
CA ASP A 265 16.14 3.56 -22.50
C ASP A 265 15.65 5.01 -22.34
N LEU A 266 15.63 5.47 -21.09
CA LEU A 266 15.28 6.84 -20.75
C LEU A 266 16.45 7.79 -21.03
N LYS A 267 16.18 9.09 -21.02
CA LYS A 267 17.27 10.08 -21.13
C LYS A 267 18.27 9.91 -19.99
N ASN A 268 19.55 10.14 -20.29
CA ASN A 268 20.59 10.11 -19.28
C ASN A 268 20.28 11.17 -18.20
N PRO A 269 20.16 10.79 -16.92
CA PRO A 269 19.79 11.72 -15.85
C PRO A 269 20.74 12.92 -15.72
N GLU A 270 22.02 12.77 -16.05
CA GLU A 270 23.02 13.85 -16.04
C GLU A 270 22.73 14.95 -17.06
N THR A 271 21.90 14.64 -18.06
CA THR A 271 21.55 15.58 -19.15
C THR A 271 20.19 16.24 -18.96
N ILE A 272 19.37 15.75 -18.02
CA ILE A 272 17.99 16.22 -17.82
C ILE A 272 17.96 17.52 -17.02
N GLN A 273 18.81 17.61 -15.99
CA GLN A 273 18.85 18.78 -15.12
C GLN A 273 20.15 19.55 -15.30
N THR A 274 20.06 20.68 -16.02
CA THR A 274 21.16 21.64 -16.13
C THR A 274 20.92 22.80 -15.17
N ALA A 275 21.98 23.25 -14.50
CA ALA A 275 21.92 24.45 -13.69
C ALA A 275 21.49 25.67 -14.52
N LYS A 276 20.51 26.43 -14.03
CA LYS A 276 20.07 27.68 -14.67
C LYS A 276 21.17 28.76 -14.68
N SER A 277 22.15 28.63 -13.80
CA SER A 277 23.23 29.60 -13.61
C SER A 277 24.41 28.91 -12.92
N ASN A 278 25.63 29.29 -13.30
CA ASN A 278 26.86 28.85 -12.64
C ASN A 278 27.23 29.72 -11.42
N LYS A 279 26.34 30.65 -11.03
CA LYS A 279 26.52 31.50 -9.84
C LYS A 279 25.82 30.85 -8.65
N TYR A 280 26.57 30.06 -7.89
CA TYR A 280 26.11 29.51 -6.62
C TYR A 280 26.63 30.35 -5.46
N ASN A 281 25.74 30.75 -4.56
CA ASN A 281 26.15 31.34 -3.29
C ASN A 281 26.29 30.22 -2.25
N LEU A 282 27.53 29.76 -2.04
CA LEU A 282 27.85 28.73 -1.06
C LEU A 282 28.00 29.26 0.37
N ASN A 283 27.83 30.58 0.57
CA ASN A 283 27.92 31.21 1.90
C ASN A 283 26.62 31.08 2.72
N THR A 284 25.60 30.41 2.18
CA THR A 284 24.37 30.12 2.91
C THR A 284 24.63 29.13 4.03
N LYS A 285 24.13 29.45 5.23
CA LYS A 285 24.04 28.51 6.32
C LYS A 285 22.61 27.96 6.43
N TYR A 286 22.50 26.70 6.82
CA TYR A 286 21.25 25.97 6.94
C TYR A 286 21.06 25.53 8.38
N PRO A 287 19.83 25.65 8.93
CA PRO A 287 19.54 25.18 10.27
C PRO A 287 19.72 23.67 10.36
N THR A 288 20.23 23.22 11.49
CA THR A 288 20.35 21.80 11.82
C THR A 288 19.37 21.41 12.91
N THR A 289 19.13 20.11 13.08
CA THR A 289 18.28 19.57 14.16
C THR A 289 18.84 19.85 15.56
N SER A 290 20.13 20.15 15.68
CA SER A 290 20.75 20.58 16.94
C SER A 290 20.66 22.10 17.18
N GLY A 291 20.00 22.86 16.30
CA GLY A 291 19.85 24.32 16.41
C GLY A 291 21.11 25.12 16.10
N VAL A 292 22.13 24.49 15.53
CA VAL A 292 23.39 25.15 15.14
C VAL A 292 23.47 25.19 13.62
N ASP A 293 23.38 26.37 13.04
CA ASP A 293 23.42 26.53 11.59
C ASP A 293 24.78 26.09 11.03
N LYS A 294 24.75 25.30 9.94
CA LYS A 294 25.94 24.83 9.24
C LYS A 294 25.97 25.32 7.80
N GLY A 295 27.14 25.73 7.32
CA GLY A 295 27.35 26.19 5.95
C GLY A 295 28.38 25.36 5.20
N PHE A 296 28.35 25.44 3.88
CA PHE A 296 29.30 24.74 3.01
C PHE A 296 30.74 25.18 3.21
N LEU A 297 30.97 26.38 3.74
CA LEU A 297 32.29 26.97 3.94
C LEU A 297 32.80 26.83 5.39
N ASP A 298 32.09 26.11 6.26
CA ASP A 298 32.57 25.87 7.62
C ASP A 298 33.89 25.07 7.60
N SER A 299 34.84 25.44 8.46
CA SER A 299 36.22 24.88 8.48
C SER A 299 36.27 23.36 8.62
N GLN A 300 35.31 22.74 9.30
CA GLN A 300 35.20 21.28 9.43
C GLN A 300 35.01 20.54 8.09
N TYR A 301 34.61 21.26 7.03
CA TYR A 301 34.40 20.76 5.66
C TYR A 301 35.49 21.20 4.68
N GLU A 302 36.57 21.81 5.15
CA GLU A 302 37.69 22.23 4.31
C GLU A 302 38.39 21.01 3.67
N ASN A 303 38.80 21.15 2.40
CA ASN A 303 39.47 20.10 1.60
C ASN A 303 38.70 18.77 1.49
N LYS A 304 37.37 18.78 1.68
CA LYS A 304 36.50 17.62 1.50
C LYS A 304 35.61 17.78 0.28
N LEU A 305 35.29 16.67 -0.38
CA LEU A 305 34.19 16.61 -1.34
C LEU A 305 32.87 16.93 -0.62
N LYS A 306 32.06 17.79 -1.22
CA LYS A 306 30.78 18.24 -0.68
C LYS A 306 29.67 17.80 -1.61
N ILE A 307 28.74 17.02 -1.10
CA ILE A 307 27.55 16.55 -1.81
C ILE A 307 26.34 17.22 -1.17
N ILE A 308 25.46 17.78 -2.00
CA ILE A 308 24.19 18.34 -1.56
C ILE A 308 23.09 17.39 -2.01
N THR A 309 22.42 16.78 -1.06
CA THR A 309 21.21 15.99 -1.33
C THR A 309 20.00 16.83 -0.94
N ILE A 310 19.14 17.11 -1.92
CA ILE A 310 17.84 17.75 -1.67
C ILE A 310 16.83 16.62 -1.53
N SER A 311 16.31 16.43 -0.32
CA SER A 311 15.34 15.39 0.00
C SER A 311 14.22 15.96 0.88
N GLY A 312 13.12 15.23 0.96
CA GLY A 312 11.97 15.59 1.76
C GLY A 312 11.17 14.36 2.16
N THR A 313 10.46 14.44 3.29
CA THR A 313 9.65 13.34 3.85
C THR A 313 8.51 12.90 2.92
N TRP A 314 8.20 13.70 1.91
CA TRP A 314 7.19 13.43 0.88
C TRP A 314 7.72 12.66 -0.34
N CYS A 315 9.03 12.38 -0.42
CA CYS A 315 9.65 11.74 -1.58
C CYS A 315 10.20 10.35 -1.20
N PRO A 316 9.44 9.26 -1.45
CA PRO A 316 9.89 7.92 -1.10
C PRO A 316 11.14 7.48 -1.87
N ASN A 317 11.25 7.84 -3.16
CA ASN A 317 12.46 7.51 -3.94
C ASN A 317 13.70 8.23 -3.40
N CYS A 318 13.54 9.47 -2.91
CA CYS A 318 14.64 10.20 -2.26
C CYS A 318 15.08 9.55 -0.95
N ARG A 319 14.21 8.77 -0.27
CA ARG A 319 14.61 7.99 0.91
C ARG A 319 15.52 6.83 0.50
N ASP A 320 15.23 6.16 -0.61
CA ASP A 320 16.04 5.04 -1.10
C ASP A 320 17.42 5.51 -1.59
N GLU A 321 17.55 6.78 -2.01
CA GLU A 321 18.82 7.40 -2.39
C GLU A 321 19.70 7.80 -1.21
N ILE A 322 19.17 7.87 0.02
CA ILE A 322 19.97 8.24 1.19
C ILE A 322 20.87 7.06 1.55
N PRO A 323 22.21 7.24 1.60
CA PRO A 323 23.12 6.20 2.03
C PRO A 323 22.77 5.75 3.45
N SER A 324 22.58 4.44 3.62
CA SER A 324 22.44 3.78 4.93
C SER A 324 23.70 3.89 5.76
#